data_AF-A0A5C8AX78-F1
#
_entry.id   AF-A0A5C8AX78-F1
#
_cell.length_a   1.000
_cell.length_b   1.000
_cell.length_c   1.000
_cell.angle_alpha   90.00
_cell.angle_beta   90.00
_cell.angle_gamma   90.00
#
_symmetry.space_group_name_H-M   'P 1'
#
loop_
_entity.id
_entity.type
_entity.pdbx_description
1 polymer ?
#
loop_
_entity_poly.entity_id
_entity_poly.type
_entity_poly.pdbx_seq_one_letter_code
_entity_poly.pdbx_strand_id
1 'polypeptide(L)' 'MKKNFVRIYQQLEASGNPLKANFIFLLAFFHSLVQERRNYIPQGWSKIYEFSYSDLKVSIEIITNLIKEYE' A
#
# COMPACT_ATOMS: atom_id res chain seq x y z
N MET A 1 -4.56 -11.38 5.69
CA MET A 1 -3.73 -10.90 4.58
C MET A 1 -4.54 -10.76 3.29
N LYS A 2 -5.12 -11.86 2.76
CA LYS A 2 -5.83 -11.88 1.46
C LYS A 2 -7.00 -10.89 1.34
N LYS A 3 -7.84 -10.72 2.37
CA LYS A 3 -9.03 -9.84 2.30
C LYS A 3 -8.69 -8.35 2.21
N ASN A 4 -7.71 -7.87 3.00
CA ASN A 4 -7.27 -6.48 2.94
C ASN A 4 -6.57 -6.18 1.61
N PHE A 5 -5.73 -7.12 1.16
CA PHE A 5 -5.01 -7.02 -0.08
C PHE A 5 -5.94 -6.91 -1.31
N VAL A 6 -6.91 -7.82 -1.43
CA VAL A 6 -7.86 -7.83 -2.56
C VAL A 6 -8.71 -6.56 -2.57
N ARG A 7 -9.18 -6.10 -1.41
CA ARG A 7 -9.95 -4.84 -1.30
C ARG A 7 -9.16 -3.64 -1.81
N ILE A 8 -7.89 -3.53 -1.41
CA ILE A 8 -7.03 -2.42 -1.82
C ILE A 8 -6.72 -2.51 -3.31
N TYR A 9 -6.38 -3.70 -3.81
CA TYR A 9 -6.05 -3.89 -5.23
C TYR A 9 -7.24 -3.60 -6.16
N GLN A 10 -8.43 -4.10 -5.83
CA GLN A 10 -9.65 -3.87 -6.62
C GLN A 10 -10.05 -2.39 -6.73
N GLN A 11 -9.73 -1.58 -5.72
CA GLN A 11 -9.95 -0.13 -5.78
C GLN A 11 -8.99 0.59 -6.73
N LEU A 12 -7.90 -0.04 -7.18
CA LEU A 12 -6.75 0.64 -7.80
C LEU A 12 -6.45 0.20 -9.24
N GLU A 13 -7.01 -0.92 -9.72
CA GLU A 13 -6.77 -1.48 -11.07
C GLU A 13 -7.36 -0.63 -12.23
N ALA A 14 -8.07 0.46 -11.93
CA ALA A 14 -8.76 1.28 -12.93
C ALA A 14 -7.84 2.16 -13.82
N SER A 15 -6.50 2.06 -13.74
CA SER A 15 -5.58 3.08 -14.30
C SER A 15 -4.83 2.74 -15.59
N GLY A 16 -5.04 1.57 -16.20
CA GLY A 16 -4.59 1.27 -17.58
C GLY A 16 -3.07 1.20 -17.86
N ASN A 17 -2.21 1.76 -17.00
CA ASN A 17 -0.75 1.68 -17.11
C ASN A 17 -0.21 0.46 -16.33
N PRO A 18 0.45 -0.52 -17.01
CA PRO A 18 0.97 -1.73 -16.37
C PRO A 18 2.05 -1.48 -15.31
N LEU A 19 2.93 -0.49 -15.53
CA LEU A 19 4.00 -0.15 -14.58
C LEU A 19 3.39 0.42 -13.29
N LYS A 20 2.43 1.33 -13.43
CA LYS A 20 1.69 1.88 -12.30
C LYS A 20 0.94 0.80 -11.53
N ALA A 21 0.29 -0.14 -12.21
CA ALA A 21 -0.41 -1.26 -11.59
C ALA A 21 0.55 -2.12 -10.74
N ASN A 22 1.76 -2.42 -11.24
CA ASN A 22 2.76 -3.17 -10.49
C ASN A 22 3.22 -2.46 -9.21
N PHE A 23 3.52 -1.16 -9.28
CA PHE A 23 3.92 -0.40 -8.09
C PHE A 23 2.80 -0.30 -7.05
N ILE A 24 1.58 -0.07 -7.51
CA ILE A 24 0.39 -0.04 -6.66
C ILE A 24 0.15 -1.39 -5.98
N PHE A 25 0.31 -2.51 -6.71
CA PHE A 25 0.21 -3.86 -6.16
C PHE A 25 1.23 -4.06 -5.03
N LEU A 26 2.50 -3.72 -5.27
CA LEU A 26 3.56 -3.86 -4.27
C LEU A 26 3.30 -2.99 -3.04
N LEU A 27 2.83 -1.75 -3.23
CA LEU A 27 2.46 -0.86 -2.15
C LEU A 27 1.30 -1.41 -1.31
N ALA A 28 0.25 -1.92 -1.96
CA ALA A 28 -0.90 -2.52 -1.29
C ALA A 28 -0.51 -3.77 -0.47
N PHE A 29 0.41 -4.58 -1.00
CA PHE A 29 0.97 -5.73 -0.31
C PHE A 29 1.77 -5.30 0.92
N PHE A 30 2.68 -4.33 0.75
CA PHE A 30 3.50 -3.79 1.84
C PHE A 30 2.63 -3.18 2.95
N HIS A 31 1.65 -2.35 2.58
CA HIS A 31 0.73 -1.72 3.53
C HIS A 31 -0.06 -2.76 4.34
N SER A 32 -0.53 -3.82 3.68
CA SER A 32 -1.21 -4.93 4.36
C SER A 32 -0.27 -5.67 5.32
N LEU A 33 0.98 -5.89 4.93
CA LEU A 33 1.98 -6.56 5.76
C LEU A 33 2.30 -5.78 7.03
N VAL A 34 2.54 -4.46 6.92
CA VAL A 34 2.82 -3.63 8.11
C VAL A 34 1.62 -3.53 9.04
N GLN A 35 0.40 -3.49 8.47
CA GLN A 35 -0.85 -3.57 9.25
C GLN A 35 -1.05 -4.90 9.96
N GLU A 36 -0.55 -6.03 9.45
CA GLU A 36 -0.63 -7.29 10.17
C GLU A 36 0.48 -7.40 11.22
N ARG A 37 1.69 -6.93 10.91
CA ARG A 37 2.84 -6.94 11.82
C ARG A 37 2.61 -6.13 13.10
N ARG A 38 1.78 -5.08 13.04
CA ARG A 38 1.37 -4.29 14.24
C ARG A 38 0.63 -5.12 15.29
N ASN A 39 0.02 -6.25 14.91
CA ASN A 39 -0.73 -7.10 15.86
C ASN A 39 0.19 -7.97 16.73
N TYR A 40 1.50 -7.99 16.45
CA TYR A 40 2.48 -8.86 17.12
C TYR A 40 3.44 -8.07 18.03
N ILE A 41 3.00 -6.95 18.61
CA ILE A 41 3.82 -6.17 19.55
C ILE A 41 4.05 -7.02 20.82
N PRO A 42 5.29 -7.11 21.36
CA PRO A 42 6.48 -6.32 21.00
C PRO A 42 7.39 -6.88 19.88
N GLN A 43 7.22 -8.13 19.44
CA GLN A 43 8.10 -8.78 18.46
C GLN A 43 7.98 -8.19 17.05
N GLY A 44 6.79 -7.68 16.71
CA GLY A 44 6.49 -7.01 15.45
C GLY A 44 7.00 -5.56 15.43
N TRP A 45 6.76 -4.81 16.50
CA TRP A 45 7.19 -3.42 16.63
C TRP A 45 7.44 -3.09 18.10
N SER A 46 8.39 -2.20 18.36
CA SER A 46 8.67 -1.69 19.71
C SER A 46 7.65 -0.66 20.20
N LYS A 47 6.83 -0.10 19.30
CA LYS A 47 5.81 0.91 19.57
C LYS A 47 4.55 0.66 18.75
N ILE A 48 3.42 1.19 19.22
CA ILE A 48 2.15 1.14 18.49
C ILE A 48 2.18 2.23 17.42
N TYR A 49 2.44 1.83 16.17
CA TYR A 49 2.33 2.71 15.01
C TYR A 49 0.93 2.63 14.40
N GLU A 50 0.35 3.78 14.10
CA GLU A 50 -0.98 3.90 13.50
C GLU A 50 -0.92 3.96 11.98
N PHE A 51 -0.60 2.83 11.34
CA PHE A 51 -0.71 2.74 9.88
C PHE A 51 -2.18 2.82 9.45
N SER A 52 -2.55 3.91 8.78
CA SER A 52 -3.91 4.26 8.41
C SER A 52 -4.13 4.18 6.90
N TYR A 53 -5.39 4.25 6.48
CA TYR A 53 -5.73 4.34 5.06
C TYR A 53 -5.22 5.63 4.40
N SER A 54 -5.05 6.71 5.18
CA SER A 54 -4.52 7.98 4.66
C SER A 54 -3.09 7.83 4.16
N ASP A 55 -2.26 7.06 4.88
CA ASP A 55 -0.87 6.82 4.51
C ASP A 55 -0.76 6.08 3.17
N LEU A 56 -1.65 5.10 2.96
CA LEU A 56 -1.75 4.39 1.70
C LEU A 56 -2.16 5.32 0.55
N LYS A 57 -3.16 6.18 0.77
CA LYS A 57 -3.64 7.11 -0.26
C LYS A 57 -2.55 8.09 -0.69
N VAL A 58 -1.85 8.71 0.26
CA VAL A 58 -0.73 9.62 -0.02
C VAL A 58 0.41 8.89 -0.74
N SER A 59 0.72 7.65 -0.33
CA SER A 59 1.75 6.84 -0.99
C SER A 59 1.42 6.55 -2.47
N ILE A 60 0.14 6.29 -2.79
CA ILE A 60 -0.31 6.09 -4.19
C ILE A 60 -0.17 7.38 -5.00
N GLU A 61 -0.49 8.53 -4.40
CA GLU A 61 -0.35 9.83 -5.05
C GLU A 61 1.11 10.13 -5.38
N ILE A 62 2.03 9.90 -4.44
CA ILE A 62 3.47 10.04 -4.65
C ILE A 62 3.95 9.15 -5.81
N ILE A 63 3.59 7.86 -5.81
CA ILE A 63 3.94 6.94 -6.91
C ILE A 63 3.37 7.42 -8.24
N THR A 64 2.13 7.91 -8.24
CA THR A 64 1.48 8.41 -9.46
C THR A 64 2.21 9.64 -10.00
N ASN A 65 2.64 10.56 -9.14
CA ASN A 65 3.35 11.76 -9.55
C ASN A 65 4.77 11.43 -10.04
N LEU A 66 5.47 10.52 -9.36
CA LEU A 66 6.78 10.04 -9.79
C LEU A 66 6.69 9.38 -11.18
N ILE A 67 5.75 8.47 -11.40
CA ILE A 67 5.62 7.80 -12.71
C ILE A 67 5.37 8.83 -13.83
N LYS A 68 4.55 9.85 -13.58
CA LYS A 68 4.32 10.94 -14.55
C LYS A 68 5.55 11.80 -14.84
N GLU A 69 6.46 11.92 -13.89
CA GLU A 69 7.70 12.70 -14.06
C GLU A 69 8.73 11.95 -14.94
N TYR A 70 8.70 10.62 -14.92
CA TYR A 70 9.59 9.75 -15.70
C TYR A 70 8.94 9.17 -16.98
N GLU A 71 7.70 9.55 -17.29
CA GLU A 71 7.04 9.33 -18.60
C GLU A 71 7.30 10.52 -19.54
#